data_AF-A0A1S1HLQ4-F1
#
_entry.id   AF-A0A1S1HLQ4-F1
#
_cell.length_a   1.000
_cell.length_b   1.000
_cell.length_c   1.000
_cell.angle_alpha   90.00
_cell.angle_beta   90.00
_cell.angle_gamma   90.00
#
_symmetry.space_group_name_H-M   'P 1'
#
loop_
_entity.id
_entity.type
_entity.pdbx_description
1 polymer ?
#
loop_
_entity_poly.entity_id
_entity_poly.type
_entity_poly.pdbx_seq_one_letter_code
_entity_poly.pdbx_strand_id
1 'polypeptide(L)'
;MTKQTNANVVPFRPTCSALEREIRALATETGKVYFGTHSRERMCERGITREDAIRVLRTGCIEGDISEGAEQGEWRCKVVARVKGSREIGVVTIVVINKEIFVKTVEWEDL
;
A
#
# COMPACT_ATOMS: atom_id res chain seq x y z
N MET A 1 -37.10 -18.20 25.16
CA MET A 1 -36.81 -17.85 23.75
C MET A 1 -36.50 -16.36 23.70
N THR A 2 -35.23 -15.99 23.70
CA THR A 2 -34.79 -14.59 23.71
C THR A 2 -34.28 -14.26 22.33
N LYS A 3 -34.95 -13.34 21.61
CA LYS A 3 -34.52 -12.89 20.28
C LYS A 3 -33.23 -12.10 20.42
N GLN A 4 -32.14 -12.68 19.92
CA GLN A 4 -30.84 -12.03 19.82
C GLN A 4 -30.88 -11.09 18.61
N THR A 5 -30.87 -9.79 18.87
CA THR A 5 -30.74 -8.78 17.82
C THR A 5 -29.31 -8.87 17.27
N ASN A 6 -29.15 -9.46 16.09
CA ASN A 6 -27.88 -9.45 15.37
C ASN A 6 -27.51 -7.99 15.05
N ALA A 7 -26.65 -7.40 15.87
CA ALA A 7 -25.95 -6.19 15.47
C ALA A 7 -25.14 -6.57 14.22
N ASN A 8 -25.50 -6.01 13.08
CA ASN A 8 -24.69 -6.10 11.86
C ASN A 8 -23.34 -5.45 12.16
N VAL A 9 -22.35 -6.27 12.54
CA VAL A 9 -20.96 -5.84 12.66
C VAL A 9 -20.47 -5.60 11.25
N VAL A 10 -20.51 -4.35 10.81
CA VAL A 10 -19.86 -3.96 9.56
C VAL A 10 -18.35 -4.06 9.81
N PRO A 11 -17.60 -4.87 9.07
CA PRO A 11 -16.15 -4.94 9.23
C PRO A 11 -15.56 -3.54 9.01
N PHE A 12 -14.67 -3.12 9.91
CA PHE A 12 -13.98 -1.83 9.80
C PHE A 12 -13.12 -1.85 8.53
N ARG A 13 -13.52 -1.09 7.51
CA ARG A 13 -12.73 -0.85 6.31
C ARG A 13 -12.14 0.56 6.37
N PRO A 14 -10.81 0.73 6.30
CA PRO A 14 -10.21 2.05 6.30
C PRO A 14 -10.62 2.80 5.03
N THR A 15 -10.80 4.11 5.15
CA THR A 15 -10.94 4.99 4.00
C THR A 15 -9.58 5.20 3.32
N CYS A 16 -9.56 5.54 2.04
CA CYS A 16 -8.33 5.88 1.32
C CYS A 16 -7.50 6.94 2.04
N SER A 17 -8.15 8.03 2.48
CA SER A 17 -7.46 9.10 3.22
C SER A 17 -6.83 8.62 4.54
N ALA A 18 -7.48 7.69 5.25
CA ALA A 18 -6.96 7.18 6.52
C ALA A 18 -5.76 6.26 6.27
N LEU A 19 -5.88 5.36 5.29
CA LEU A 19 -4.82 4.41 4.93
C LEU A 19 -3.61 5.13 4.32
N GLU A 20 -3.82 6.12 3.45
CA GLU A 20 -2.74 6.98 2.93
C GLU A 20 -1.97 7.69 4.05
N ARG A 21 -2.67 8.28 5.03
CA ARG A 21 -2.01 8.95 6.16
C ARG A 21 -1.15 7.98 6.96
N GLU A 22 -1.66 6.77 7.20
CA GLU A 22 -0.89 5.72 7.86
C GLU A 22 0.33 5.32 7.04
N ILE A 23 0.16 5.03 5.76
CA ILE A 23 1.24 4.68 4.83
C ILE A 23 2.34 5.76 4.84
N ARG A 24 1.98 7.03 4.75
CA ARG A 24 2.94 8.15 4.77
C ARG A 24 3.70 8.22 6.10
N ALA A 25 3.00 8.01 7.22
CA ALA A 25 3.64 7.98 8.54
C ALA A 25 4.64 6.83 8.66
N LEU A 26 4.26 5.62 8.26
CA LEU A 26 5.14 4.45 8.29
C LEU A 26 6.33 4.59 7.34
N ALA A 27 6.11 5.13 6.14
CA ALA A 27 7.17 5.33 5.15
C ALA A 27 8.19 6.40 5.53
N THR A 28 7.91 7.25 6.54
CA THR A 28 8.89 8.19 7.08
C THR A 28 10.07 7.45 7.71
N GLU A 29 9.81 6.31 8.34
CA GLU A 29 10.83 5.43 8.91
C GLU A 29 11.16 4.30 7.92
N THR A 30 12.28 4.42 7.20
CA THR A 30 12.64 3.47 6.13
C THR A 30 12.79 2.02 6.60
N GLY A 31 13.06 1.80 7.89
CA GLY A 31 13.12 0.50 8.54
C GLY A 31 11.76 -0.22 8.61
N LYS A 32 10.64 0.51 8.49
CA LYS A 32 9.29 -0.05 8.45
C LYS A 32 8.81 -0.43 7.06
N VAL A 33 9.65 -0.28 6.03
CA VAL A 33 9.31 -0.63 4.65
C VAL A 33 10.11 -1.84 4.20
N TYR A 34 9.41 -2.95 3.97
CA TYR A 34 9.98 -4.22 3.54
C TYR A 34 9.64 -4.49 2.08
N PHE A 35 10.60 -5.03 1.35
CA PHE A 35 10.46 -5.35 -0.07
C PHE A 35 10.59 -6.87 -0.24
N GLY A 36 9.52 -7.53 -0.65
CA GLY A 36 9.54 -8.97 -0.95
C GLY A 36 10.43 -9.29 -2.16
N THR A 37 10.84 -10.55 -2.31
CA THR A 37 11.68 -11.01 -3.44
C THR A 37 11.13 -10.55 -4.79
N HIS A 38 9.83 -10.73 -5.03
CA HIS A 38 9.20 -10.32 -6.27
C HIS A 38 9.32 -8.81 -6.54
N SER A 39 9.09 -7.96 -5.53
CA SER A 39 9.25 -6.51 -5.68
C SER A 39 10.69 -6.12 -6.00
N ARG A 40 11.68 -6.83 -5.47
CA ARG A 40 13.10 -6.59 -5.73
C ARG A 40 13.50 -6.96 -7.15
N GLU A 41 12.98 -8.07 -7.66
CA GLU A 41 13.13 -8.47 -9.05
C GLU A 41 12.53 -7.41 -9.98
N ARG A 42 11.28 -6.99 -9.73
CA ARG A 42 10.61 -5.94 -10.52
C ARG A 42 11.33 -4.60 -10.47
N MET A 43 11.85 -4.21 -9.30
CA MET A 43 12.69 -3.02 -9.15
C MET A 43 13.90 -3.08 -10.07
N CYS A 44 14.62 -4.20 -10.06
CA CYS A 44 15.81 -4.42 -10.91
C CYS A 44 15.46 -4.39 -12.40
N GLU A 45 14.44 -5.16 -12.82
CA GLU A 45 14.00 -5.26 -14.22
C GLU A 45 13.55 -3.90 -14.81
N ARG A 46 12.97 -3.04 -13.96
CA ARG A 46 12.30 -1.79 -14.40
C ARG A 46 13.10 -0.53 -14.08
N GLY A 47 14.30 -0.68 -13.51
CA GLY A 47 15.12 0.45 -13.06
C GLY A 47 14.44 1.31 -11.99
N ILE A 48 13.58 0.72 -11.15
CA ILE A 48 12.92 1.41 -10.04
C ILE A 48 13.78 1.23 -8.80
N THR A 49 14.23 2.33 -8.21
CA THR A 49 15.05 2.28 -6.99
C THR A 49 14.20 2.09 -5.73
N ARG A 50 14.85 1.72 -4.61
CA ARG A 50 14.17 1.66 -3.31
C ARG A 50 13.69 3.05 -2.91
N GLU A 51 14.49 4.07 -3.19
CA GLU A 51 14.22 5.48 -2.94
C GLU A 51 12.98 5.95 -3.71
N ASP A 52 12.82 5.53 -4.97
CA ASP A 52 11.64 5.80 -5.76
C ASP A 52 10.38 5.20 -5.13
N ALA A 53 10.42 3.92 -4.78
CA ALA A 53 9.28 3.26 -4.14
C ALA A 53 8.92 3.92 -2.80
N ILE A 54 9.92 4.24 -1.96
CA ILE A 54 9.69 4.93 -0.68
C ILE A 54 9.12 6.35 -0.91
N ARG A 55 9.60 7.06 -1.93
CA ARG A 55 9.06 8.39 -2.30
C ARG A 55 7.58 8.29 -2.70
N VAL A 56 7.20 7.26 -3.45
CA VAL A 56 5.79 7.00 -3.80
C VAL A 56 4.97 6.77 -2.54
N LEU A 57 5.44 5.93 -1.60
CA LEU A 57 4.74 5.71 -0.32
C LEU A 57 4.56 7.00 0.50
N ARG A 58 5.53 7.93 0.44
CA ARG A 58 5.49 9.20 1.20
C ARG A 58 4.60 10.27 0.57
N THR A 59 4.43 10.26 -0.75
CA THR A 59 3.85 11.40 -1.49
C THR A 59 2.66 11.03 -2.36
N GLY A 60 2.50 9.75 -2.66
CA GLY A 60 1.44 9.25 -3.53
C GLY A 60 0.07 9.22 -2.88
N CYS A 61 -0.91 8.86 -3.69
CA CYS A 61 -2.29 8.62 -3.31
C CYS A 61 -2.70 7.19 -3.65
N ILE A 62 -3.69 6.67 -2.93
CA ILE A 62 -4.26 5.36 -3.26
C ILE A 62 -5.11 5.52 -4.52
N GLU A 63 -4.87 4.66 -5.50
CA GLU A 63 -5.70 4.54 -6.69
C GLU A 63 -6.40 3.18 -6.72
N GLY A 64 -7.69 3.20 -7.07
CA GLY A 64 -8.54 2.00 -7.08
C GLY A 64 -9.04 1.59 -5.69
N ASP A 65 -9.38 0.31 -5.58
CA ASP A 65 -10.03 -0.25 -4.38
C ASP A 65 -9.03 -0.69 -3.31
N ILE A 66 -9.41 -0.46 -2.04
CA ILE A 66 -8.75 -1.07 -0.89
C ILE A 66 -9.37 -2.44 -0.63
N SER A 67 -8.57 -3.50 -0.66
CA SER A 67 -9.02 -4.87 -0.37
C SER A 67 -8.40 -5.39 0.92
N GLU A 68 -9.02 -6.37 1.55
CA GLU A 68 -8.42 -7.09 2.68
C GLU A 68 -7.24 -7.94 2.20
N GLY A 69 -6.25 -8.12 3.08
CA GLY A 69 -5.12 -9.00 2.85
C GLY A 69 -5.44 -10.47 3.12
N ALA A 70 -4.39 -11.27 3.37
CA ALA A 70 -4.55 -12.68 3.68
C ALA A 70 -4.96 -12.88 5.15
N GLU A 71 -4.45 -12.03 6.04
CA GLU A 71 -4.71 -12.08 7.48
C GLU A 71 -5.61 -10.92 7.95
N GLN A 72 -6.28 -11.12 9.09
CA GLN A 72 -7.13 -10.08 9.68
C GLN A 72 -6.33 -8.81 10.01
N GLY A 73 -6.83 -7.66 9.54
CA GLY A 73 -6.17 -6.37 9.73
C GLY A 73 -5.19 -5.99 8.63
N GLU A 74 -4.91 -6.90 7.70
CA GLU A 74 -4.17 -6.58 6.48
C GLU A 74 -5.05 -5.83 5.48
N TRP A 75 -4.49 -4.79 4.88
CA TRP A 75 -5.11 -4.05 3.79
C TRP A 75 -4.17 -4.02 2.62
N ARG A 76 -4.70 -4.19 1.41
CA ARG A 76 -4.00 -4.11 0.14
C ARG A 76 -4.55 -2.93 -0.65
N CYS A 77 -3.64 -2.11 -1.18
CA CYS A 77 -3.96 -0.98 -2.04
C CYS A 77 -2.80 -0.71 -3.00
N LYS A 78 -3.09 0.00 -4.09
CA LYS A 78 -2.12 0.53 -5.03
C LYS A 78 -1.90 2.01 -4.72
N VAL A 79 -0.65 2.41 -4.50
CA VAL A 79 -0.27 3.81 -4.29
C VAL A 79 0.50 4.29 -5.50
N VAL A 80 0.06 5.42 -6.06
CA VAL A 80 0.65 6.01 -7.27
C VAL A 80 1.18 7.39 -6.91
N ALA A 81 2.36 7.74 -7.43
CA ALA A 81 2.86 9.11 -7.36
C ALA A 81 3.26 9.64 -8.74
N ARG A 82 2.79 10.85 -9.02
CA ARG A 82 3.15 11.62 -10.21
C ARG A 82 4.54 12.22 -10.07
N VAL A 83 5.44 11.83 -10.95
CA VAL A 83 6.75 12.48 -11.08
C VAL A 83 6.65 13.49 -12.21
N LYS A 84 6.61 14.78 -11.88
CA LYS A 84 6.46 15.85 -12.89
C LYS A 84 7.57 15.74 -13.95
N GLY A 85 7.20 15.58 -15.22
CA GLY A 85 8.14 15.46 -16.34
C GLY A 85 8.75 14.06 -16.52
N SER A 86 8.26 13.06 -15.79
CA SER A 86 8.66 11.65 -15.92
C SER A 86 7.42 10.74 -15.88
N ARG A 87 7.65 9.45 -16.00
CA ARG A 87 6.66 8.37 -15.92
C ARG A 87 6.03 8.31 -14.52
N GLU A 88 4.75 7.94 -14.44
CA GLU A 88 4.05 7.69 -13.18
C GLU A 88 4.55 6.37 -12.57
N ILE A 89 4.86 6.35 -11.26
CA ILE A 89 5.29 5.14 -10.56
C ILE A 89 4.14 4.61 -9.73
N GLY A 90 3.77 3.36 -9.98
CA GLY A 90 2.85 2.58 -9.18
C GLY A 90 3.54 1.64 -8.20
N VAL A 91 3.09 1.64 -6.96
CA VAL A 91 3.43 0.63 -5.95
C VAL A 91 2.15 -0.12 -5.62
N VAL A 92 1.99 -1.34 -6.13
CA VAL A 92 0.67 -1.99 -6.26
C VAL A 92 0.24 -2.78 -5.02
N THR A 93 1.09 -2.93 -4.01
CA THR A 93 0.63 -3.60 -2.78
C THR A 93 1.47 -3.18 -1.61
N ILE A 94 0.81 -2.47 -0.70
CA ILE A 94 1.25 -2.31 0.68
C ILE A 94 0.39 -3.24 1.50
N VAL A 95 0.99 -4.02 2.38
CA VAL A 95 0.29 -4.69 3.48
C VAL A 95 0.65 -3.94 4.76
N VAL A 96 -0.34 -3.43 5.48
CA VAL A 96 -0.17 -2.85 6.82
C VAL A 96 -0.47 -3.95 7.84
N ILE A 97 0.57 -4.52 8.45
CA ILE A 97 0.48 -5.41 9.63
C ILE A 97 1.31 -4.76 10.72
N ASN A 98 0.79 -4.64 11.94
CA ASN A 98 1.58 -4.20 13.10
C ASN A 98 2.41 -2.91 12.90
N LYS A 99 1.93 -1.96 12.08
CA LYS A 99 2.64 -0.70 11.73
C LYS A 99 3.89 -0.89 10.85
N GLU A 100 3.87 -1.85 9.95
CA GLU A 100 4.90 -2.04 8.92
C GLU A 100 4.27 -2.04 7.53
N ILE A 101 5.05 -1.66 6.52
CA ILE A 101 4.67 -1.69 5.10
C ILE A 101 5.40 -2.85 4.45
N PHE A 102 4.66 -3.79 3.86
CA PHE A 102 5.24 -4.79 2.96
C PHE A 102 4.89 -4.48 1.51
N VAL A 103 5.93 -4.23 0.70
CA VAL A 103 5.83 -3.97 -0.74
C VAL A 103 5.90 -5.30 -1.50
N LYS A 104 4.79 -5.68 -2.15
CA LYS A 104 4.72 -6.92 -2.94
C LYS A 104 5.26 -6.77 -4.36
N THR A 105 5.01 -5.62 -4.99
CA THR A 105 5.42 -5.33 -6.37
C THR A 105 5.51 -3.82 -6.61
N VAL A 106 6.27 -3.43 -7.64
CA VAL A 106 6.42 -2.06 -8.13
C VAL A 106 6.30 -2.04 -9.64
N GLU A 107 5.72 -0.99 -10.21
CA GLU A 107 5.53 -0.82 -11.64
C GLU A 107 5.58 0.65 -12.07
N TRP A 108 5.76 0.87 -13.37
CA TRP A 108 5.44 2.16 -13.99
C TRP A 108 3.99 2.08 -14.46
N GLU A 109 3.25 3.18 -14.40
CA GLU A 109 1.86 3.26 -14.87
C GLU A 109 1.75 3.40 -16.40
N ASP A 110 2.87 3.31 -17.14
CA ASP A 110 2.92 3.54 -18.59
C ASP A 110 2.40 2.36 -19.44
N LEU A 111 1.50 1.52 -18.90
CA LEU A 111 0.94 0.34 -19.59
C LEU A 111 -0.57 0.42 -19.75
#